data_AF-A0A1R0Y9M0-F1
#
_entry.id   AF-A0A1R0Y9M0-F1
#
_cell.length_a   1.000
_cell.length_b   1.000
_cell.length_c   1.000
_cell.angle_alpha   90.00
_cell.angle_beta   90.00
_cell.angle_gamma   90.00
#
_symmetry.space_group_name_H-M   'P 1'
#
loop_
_entity.id
_entity.type
_entity.pdbx_description
1 polymer ?
#
loop_
_entity_poly.entity_id
_entity_poly.type
_entity_poly.pdbx_seq_one_letter_code
_entity_poly.pdbx_strand_id
1 'polypeptide(L)'
;MEGNQRSNFVTSHSLITHPLRKAKKKTRIRYYVTLEYFVSQCPGVAEYANARLSQYQAMLVEEDNTIAVTDKNRDSIIHSVVNDSLRPWMWKYRFWLMCDIALIVADKSTIEKVQEDMQRYLNKRQQAVLGVLVSNLFTDETIPQRLLFAEGLIHQFRLNRRFTAQQELRILITANMSAGKSTLINALFGKQVARTSQEACTANLHFYLNKPFEDGSVHLRATQLILSATYKDLMNAGQIGSGNIASYFRSFVHSDPPSRICLIDTPGVNSAINREHGILTRKALMEEQYDKLIYVLNANQLGTDEEIRYLKYISENVPRNKVVFVLNKLDNFKSTDDSITTSMESVKNDLVHLGYEDPIVYPLSAYFSLLLKMKQNGEPLTEDEQDDYDYYVKKFSRVEYDLSSYLNTFTVPLQAPEDEQLALAVRCGLYGLENILYGGSDR
;
A
#
# COMPACT_ATOMS: atom_id res chain seq x y z
N MET A 1 15.46 -6.12 0.09
CA MET A 1 14.77 -7.37 -0.29
C MET A 1 15.12 -7.70 -1.72
N GLU A 2 15.47 -8.96 -2.02
CA GLU A 2 15.68 -9.44 -3.40
C GLU A 2 14.34 -9.60 -4.16
N GLY A 3 14.39 -9.57 -5.50
CA GLY A 3 13.24 -9.33 -6.38
C GLY A 3 11.97 -10.17 -6.12
N ASN A 4 12.09 -11.50 -5.98
CA ASN A 4 10.92 -12.36 -5.75
C ASN A 4 10.29 -12.18 -4.37
N GLN A 5 11.11 -12.03 -3.32
CA GLN A 5 10.60 -11.79 -1.96
C GLN A 5 9.86 -10.46 -1.85
N ARG A 6 10.38 -9.43 -2.55
CA ARG A 6 9.75 -8.11 -2.59
C ARG A 6 8.43 -8.12 -3.37
N SER A 7 8.33 -8.94 -4.42
CA SER A 7 7.11 -9.07 -5.22
C SER A 7 6.00 -9.76 -4.44
N ASN A 8 6.31 -10.83 -3.70
CA ASN A 8 5.33 -11.50 -2.83
C ASN A 8 4.87 -10.57 -1.70
N PHE A 9 5.78 -9.79 -1.12
CA PHE A 9 5.49 -8.86 -0.03
C PHE A 9 4.42 -7.80 -0.37
N VAL A 10 4.22 -7.44 -1.65
CA VAL A 10 3.24 -6.42 -2.05
C VAL A 10 1.95 -6.99 -2.62
N THR A 11 1.79 -8.31 -2.70
CA THR A 11 0.55 -8.91 -3.19
C THR A 11 -0.60 -8.71 -2.20
N SER A 12 -1.79 -8.47 -2.73
CA SER A 12 -3.02 -8.40 -1.92
C SER A 12 -3.72 -9.75 -1.90
N HIS A 13 -4.39 -10.06 -0.80
CA HIS A 13 -5.15 -11.29 -0.66
C HIS A 13 -6.38 -11.11 0.24
N SER A 14 -7.55 -10.93 -0.37
CA SER A 14 -8.81 -10.74 0.34
C SER A 14 -9.45 -12.08 0.66
N LEU A 15 -9.38 -12.45 1.95
CA LEU A 15 -10.07 -13.61 2.53
C LEU A 15 -11.51 -13.30 2.95
N ILE A 16 -11.94 -12.03 2.88
CA ILE A 16 -13.23 -11.58 3.43
C ILE A 16 -14.40 -12.26 2.72
N THR A 17 -14.31 -12.35 1.38
CA THR A 17 -15.33 -12.91 0.49
C THR A 17 -15.09 -14.38 0.15
N HIS A 18 -14.13 -15.04 0.81
CA HIS A 18 -13.72 -16.39 0.47
C HIS A 18 -14.88 -17.41 0.59
N PRO A 19 -15.13 -18.25 -0.43
CA PRO A 19 -16.29 -19.15 -0.47
C PRO A 19 -16.42 -20.12 0.73
N LEU A 20 -15.30 -20.47 1.36
CA LEU A 20 -15.27 -21.41 2.49
C LEU A 20 -15.62 -20.81 3.84
N ARG A 21 -15.80 -19.49 3.96
CA ARG A 21 -16.08 -18.85 5.25
C ARG A 21 -17.37 -19.36 5.89
N LYS A 22 -18.36 -19.72 5.07
CA LYS A 22 -19.65 -20.29 5.52
C LYS A 22 -19.69 -21.83 5.51
N ALA A 23 -18.58 -22.49 5.20
CA ALA A 23 -18.53 -23.96 5.14
C ALA A 23 -18.51 -24.58 6.54
N LYS A 24 -18.98 -25.83 6.64
CA LYS A 24 -18.95 -26.60 7.89
C LYS A 24 -17.50 -26.71 8.41
N LYS A 25 -17.30 -26.57 9.73
CA LYS A 25 -15.98 -26.62 10.40
C LYS A 25 -15.09 -27.77 9.91
N LYS A 26 -15.59 -29.01 9.89
CA LYS A 26 -14.86 -30.20 9.39
C LYS A 26 -14.36 -30.04 7.94
N THR A 27 -15.11 -29.34 7.10
CA THR A 27 -14.72 -29.08 5.71
C THR A 27 -13.64 -28.00 5.63
N ARG A 28 -13.77 -26.92 6.42
CA ARG A 28 -12.74 -25.86 6.51
C ARG A 28 -11.38 -26.43 6.95
N ILE A 29 -11.36 -27.29 7.96
CA ILE A 29 -10.12 -27.89 8.46
C ILE A 29 -9.49 -28.83 7.42
N ARG A 30 -10.28 -29.72 6.80
CA ARG A 30 -9.77 -30.61 5.73
C ARG A 30 -9.18 -29.83 4.56
N TYR A 31 -9.82 -28.71 4.21
CA TYR A 31 -9.33 -27.81 3.18
C TYR A 31 -7.99 -27.19 3.56
N TYR A 32 -7.88 -26.61 4.77
CA TYR A 32 -6.63 -26.03 5.26
C TYR A 32 -5.49 -27.06 5.27
N VAL A 33 -5.73 -28.26 5.78
CA VAL A 33 -4.73 -29.36 5.78
C VAL A 33 -4.27 -29.70 4.37
N THR A 34 -5.20 -29.72 3.40
CA THR A 34 -4.86 -30.02 2.00
C THR A 34 -4.03 -28.88 1.38
N LEU A 35 -4.40 -27.62 1.69
CA LEU A 35 -3.69 -26.42 1.26
C LEU A 35 -2.26 -26.40 1.81
N GLU A 36 -2.10 -26.56 3.12
CA GLU A 36 -0.82 -26.63 3.82
C GLU A 36 0.07 -27.75 3.25
N TYR A 37 -0.50 -28.92 2.98
CA TYR A 37 0.23 -30.02 2.35
C TYR A 37 0.84 -29.61 1.01
N PHE A 38 0.04 -29.14 0.04
CA PHE A 38 0.57 -28.78 -1.28
C PHE A 38 1.58 -27.63 -1.21
N VAL A 39 1.31 -26.62 -0.37
CA VAL A 39 2.23 -25.49 -0.18
C VAL A 39 3.55 -25.94 0.45
N SER A 40 3.53 -26.88 1.42
CA SER A 40 4.76 -27.40 2.05
C SER A 40 5.70 -28.14 1.09
N GLN A 41 5.17 -28.66 -0.03
CA GLN A 41 5.98 -29.33 -1.07
C GLN A 41 6.62 -28.35 -2.06
N CYS A 42 6.29 -27.06 -1.97
CA CYS A 42 6.80 -26.02 -2.87
C CYS A 42 8.17 -25.51 -2.40
N PRO A 43 9.23 -25.62 -3.21
CA PRO A 43 10.56 -25.13 -2.84
C PRO A 43 10.62 -23.59 -2.82
N GLY A 44 11.43 -23.01 -1.93
CA GLY A 44 11.90 -21.62 -2.05
C GLY A 44 10.96 -20.49 -1.58
N VAL A 45 9.76 -20.79 -1.08
CA VAL A 45 8.79 -19.76 -0.64
C VAL A 45 8.47 -19.84 0.86
N ALA A 46 9.26 -20.58 1.65
CA ALA A 46 8.89 -21.01 3.00
C ALA A 46 8.41 -19.88 3.92
N GLU A 47 9.15 -18.77 4.07
CA GLU A 47 8.77 -17.73 5.04
C GLU A 47 7.47 -17.02 4.67
N TYR A 48 7.35 -16.57 3.41
CA TYR A 48 6.16 -15.87 2.94
C TYR A 48 4.94 -16.80 2.86
N ALA A 49 5.14 -18.00 2.32
CA ALA A 49 4.07 -19.00 2.22
C ALA A 49 3.56 -19.41 3.60
N ASN A 50 4.45 -19.58 4.59
CA ASN A 50 4.06 -19.85 5.97
C ASN A 50 3.25 -18.70 6.56
N ALA A 51 3.67 -17.44 6.34
CA ALA A 51 2.92 -16.29 6.83
C ALA A 51 1.52 -16.20 6.18
N ARG A 52 1.37 -16.56 4.90
CA ARG A 52 0.06 -16.67 4.24
C ARG A 52 -0.76 -17.84 4.80
N LEU A 53 -0.15 -19.01 5.00
CA LEU A 53 -0.81 -20.16 5.62
C LEU A 53 -1.35 -19.81 7.01
N SER A 54 -0.63 -19.03 7.82
CA SER A 54 -1.14 -18.54 9.11
C SER A 54 -2.41 -17.69 8.95
N GLN A 55 -2.53 -16.85 7.91
CA GLN A 55 -3.77 -16.11 7.62
C GLN A 55 -4.93 -17.05 7.26
N TYR A 56 -4.67 -18.06 6.43
CA TYR A 56 -5.67 -19.09 6.10
C TYR A 56 -6.07 -19.92 7.33
N GLN A 57 -5.12 -20.25 8.21
CA GLN A 57 -5.36 -20.98 9.44
C GLN A 57 -6.31 -20.20 10.35
N ALA A 58 -6.01 -18.92 10.59
CA ALA A 58 -6.86 -18.02 11.38
C ALA A 58 -8.28 -17.92 10.80
N MET A 59 -8.40 -17.89 9.47
CA MET A 59 -9.70 -17.79 8.78
C MET A 59 -10.51 -19.10 8.76
N LEU A 60 -9.85 -20.25 8.62
CA LEU A 60 -10.52 -21.54 8.39
C LEU A 60 -10.68 -22.41 9.65
N VAL A 61 -9.69 -22.40 10.54
CA VAL A 61 -9.54 -23.42 11.58
C VAL A 61 -9.93 -22.91 12.97
N GLU A 62 -9.73 -21.61 13.25
CA GLU A 62 -9.81 -21.01 14.59
C GLU A 62 -8.74 -21.63 15.54
N GLU A 63 -8.08 -20.85 16.41
CA GLU A 63 -6.79 -21.20 17.07
C GLU A 63 -6.74 -22.55 17.83
N ASP A 64 -7.89 -23.08 18.26
CA ASP A 64 -7.97 -24.26 19.15
C ASP A 64 -8.13 -25.64 18.47
N ASN A 65 -8.02 -25.77 17.14
CA ASN A 65 -8.34 -27.06 16.47
C ASN A 65 -7.35 -27.50 15.40
N THR A 66 -6.16 -27.94 15.80
CA THR A 66 -5.26 -28.67 14.91
C THR A 66 -5.71 -30.14 14.82
N ILE A 67 -6.16 -30.57 13.63
CA ILE A 67 -6.24 -32.01 13.35
C ILE A 67 -4.80 -32.50 13.20
N ALA A 68 -4.36 -33.43 14.05
CA ALA A 68 -3.09 -34.12 13.86
C ALA A 68 -3.15 -34.91 12.54
N VAL A 69 -2.50 -34.38 11.50
CA VAL A 69 -2.41 -35.03 10.19
C VAL A 69 -1.32 -36.08 10.28
N THR A 70 -1.72 -37.35 10.38
CA THR A 70 -0.79 -38.48 10.25
C THR A 70 -0.72 -38.92 8.79
N ASP A 71 0.40 -39.51 8.36
CA ASP A 71 0.57 -40.02 6.99
C ASP A 71 -0.56 -40.99 6.60
N LYS A 72 -1.11 -41.76 7.56
CA LYS A 72 -2.20 -42.73 7.34
C LYS A 72 -3.53 -42.11 6.91
N ASN A 73 -3.83 -40.87 7.32
CA ASN A 73 -5.10 -40.21 7.03
C ASN A 73 -4.98 -39.13 5.94
N ARG A 74 -3.75 -38.83 5.46
CA ARG A 74 -3.45 -37.75 4.53
C ARG A 74 -4.15 -37.93 3.18
N ASP A 75 -3.96 -39.08 2.53
CA ASP A 75 -4.53 -39.33 1.20
C ASP A 75 -6.05 -39.27 1.19
N SER A 76 -6.68 -39.79 2.24
CA SER A 76 -8.14 -39.71 2.44
C SER A 76 -8.63 -38.26 2.56
N ILE A 77 -7.88 -37.41 3.28
CA ILE A 77 -8.20 -35.98 3.42
C ILE A 77 -8.05 -35.27 2.07
N ILE A 78 -6.93 -35.48 1.37
CA ILE A 78 -6.66 -34.88 0.05
C ILE A 78 -7.75 -35.28 -0.94
N HIS A 79 -8.07 -36.58 -1.02
CA HIS A 79 -9.15 -37.08 -1.87
C HIS A 79 -10.49 -36.39 -1.56
N SER A 80 -10.82 -36.18 -0.28
CA SER A 80 -12.08 -35.55 0.11
C SER A 80 -12.22 -34.07 -0.26
N VAL A 81 -11.13 -33.42 -0.70
CA VAL A 81 -11.10 -32.02 -1.15
C VAL A 81 -10.87 -31.92 -2.67
N VAL A 82 -9.94 -32.71 -3.21
CA VAL A 82 -9.54 -32.67 -4.62
C VAL A 82 -10.50 -33.48 -5.52
N ASN A 83 -10.95 -34.64 -5.07
CA ASN A 83 -11.79 -35.53 -5.85
C ASN A 83 -12.70 -36.41 -4.97
N ASP A 84 -13.67 -35.78 -4.32
CA ASP A 84 -14.61 -36.48 -3.46
C ASP A 84 -15.65 -37.25 -4.28
N SER A 85 -15.49 -38.58 -4.37
CA SER A 85 -16.42 -39.46 -5.08
C SER A 85 -17.79 -39.58 -4.39
N LEU A 86 -17.84 -39.37 -3.07
CA LEU A 86 -19.06 -39.47 -2.27
C LEU A 86 -19.86 -38.15 -2.27
N ARG A 87 -19.19 -37.02 -2.54
CA ARG A 87 -19.81 -35.69 -2.59
C ARG A 87 -19.49 -34.95 -3.90
N PRO A 88 -20.05 -35.38 -5.05
CA PRO A 88 -19.73 -34.81 -6.36
C PRO A 88 -20.01 -33.31 -6.47
N TRP A 89 -20.99 -32.76 -5.73
CA TRP A 89 -21.32 -31.34 -5.74
C TRP A 89 -20.21 -30.44 -5.14
N MET A 90 -19.24 -31.04 -4.41
CA MET A 90 -18.08 -30.35 -3.83
C MET A 90 -16.94 -30.16 -4.83
N TRP A 91 -17.17 -30.45 -6.11
CA TRP A 91 -16.18 -30.35 -7.17
C TRP A 91 -15.50 -28.98 -7.31
N LYS A 92 -16.11 -27.90 -6.82
CA LYS A 92 -15.57 -26.52 -6.84
C LYS A 92 -14.34 -26.36 -5.94
N TYR A 93 -14.22 -27.18 -4.89
CA TYR A 93 -13.20 -27.05 -3.86
C TYR A 93 -11.78 -27.22 -4.43
N ARG A 94 -11.59 -28.13 -5.39
CA ARG A 94 -10.28 -28.30 -6.06
C ARG A 94 -9.85 -27.05 -6.83
N PHE A 95 -10.80 -26.30 -7.38
CA PHE A 95 -10.50 -25.11 -8.18
C PHE A 95 -10.18 -23.93 -7.26
N TRP A 96 -10.94 -23.76 -6.17
CA TRP A 96 -10.58 -22.79 -5.13
C TRP A 96 -9.21 -23.11 -4.54
N LEU A 97 -8.93 -24.39 -4.26
CA LEU A 97 -7.64 -24.84 -3.72
C LEU A 97 -6.48 -24.49 -4.66
N MET A 98 -6.65 -24.76 -5.96
CA MET A 98 -5.64 -24.42 -6.97
C MET A 98 -5.40 -22.90 -7.04
N CYS A 99 -6.47 -22.09 -6.99
CA CYS A 99 -6.33 -20.62 -6.97
C CYS A 99 -5.66 -20.12 -5.69
N ASP A 100 -6.01 -20.67 -4.53
CA ASP A 100 -5.40 -20.32 -3.24
C ASP A 100 -3.91 -20.64 -3.22
N ILE A 101 -3.53 -21.84 -3.69
CA ILE A 101 -2.11 -22.21 -3.82
C ILE A 101 -1.40 -21.24 -4.76
N ALA A 102 -2.01 -20.88 -5.90
CA ALA A 102 -1.44 -19.92 -6.83
C ALA A 102 -1.26 -18.53 -6.20
N LEU A 103 -2.20 -18.07 -5.38
CA LEU A 103 -2.10 -16.80 -4.65
C LEU A 103 -1.01 -16.81 -3.58
N ILE A 104 -0.78 -17.95 -2.91
CA ILE A 104 0.26 -18.11 -1.88
C ILE A 104 1.65 -18.16 -2.50
N VAL A 105 1.81 -18.96 -3.55
CA VAL A 105 3.11 -19.28 -4.14
C VAL A 105 3.56 -18.20 -5.12
N ALA A 106 2.63 -17.66 -5.90
CA ALA A 106 2.85 -16.59 -6.89
C ALA A 106 3.98 -16.82 -7.92
N ASP A 107 4.44 -18.06 -8.08
CA ASP A 107 5.46 -18.47 -9.05
C ASP A 107 4.88 -19.46 -10.07
N LYS A 108 5.05 -19.16 -11.36
CA LYS A 108 4.45 -19.93 -12.44
C LYS A 108 4.93 -21.38 -12.48
N SER A 109 6.24 -21.61 -12.35
CA SER A 109 6.81 -22.96 -12.44
C SER A 109 6.33 -23.85 -11.29
N THR A 110 6.21 -23.27 -10.11
CA THR A 110 5.73 -23.96 -8.92
C THR A 110 4.24 -24.24 -9.00
N ILE A 111 3.45 -23.30 -9.54
CA ILE A 111 2.00 -23.48 -9.80
C ILE A 111 1.77 -24.65 -10.77
N GLU A 112 2.54 -24.72 -11.86
CA GLU A 112 2.45 -25.80 -12.85
C GLU A 112 2.81 -27.16 -12.22
N LYS A 113 3.85 -27.21 -11.38
CA LYS A 113 4.21 -28.42 -10.63
C LYS A 113 3.09 -28.88 -9.69
N VAL A 114 2.47 -27.95 -8.95
CA VAL A 114 1.35 -28.31 -8.06
C VAL A 114 0.14 -28.80 -8.86
N GLN A 115 -0.12 -28.22 -10.04
CA GLN A 115 -1.13 -28.74 -10.95
C GLN A 115 -0.87 -30.20 -11.31
N GLU A 116 0.35 -30.57 -11.68
CA GLU A 116 0.73 -31.96 -11.98
C GLU A 116 0.51 -32.89 -10.79
N ASP A 117 0.89 -32.47 -9.59
CA ASP A 117 0.69 -33.25 -8.36
C ASP A 117 -0.81 -33.43 -8.05
N MET A 118 -1.64 -32.40 -8.22
CA MET A 118 -3.10 -32.50 -8.08
C MET A 118 -3.75 -33.40 -9.14
N GLN A 119 -3.21 -33.42 -10.36
CA GLN A 119 -3.75 -34.23 -11.46
C GLN A 119 -3.66 -35.75 -11.21
N ARG A 120 -2.76 -36.21 -10.33
CA ARG A 120 -2.64 -37.63 -9.94
C ARG A 120 -3.91 -38.18 -9.29
N TYR A 121 -4.73 -37.30 -8.69
CA TYR A 121 -5.99 -37.66 -8.04
C TYR A 121 -7.21 -37.56 -8.97
N LEU A 122 -7.02 -37.17 -10.24
CA LEU A 122 -8.08 -36.79 -11.17
C LEU A 122 -8.10 -37.67 -12.42
N ASN A 123 -9.28 -37.81 -13.04
CA ASN A 123 -9.40 -38.44 -14.36
C ASN A 123 -9.07 -37.48 -15.50
N LYS A 124 -8.83 -37.98 -16.72
CA LYS A 124 -8.43 -37.17 -17.89
C LYS A 124 -9.34 -35.97 -18.17
N ARG A 125 -10.66 -36.11 -18.00
CA ARG A 125 -11.61 -35.01 -18.20
C ARG A 125 -11.43 -33.92 -17.13
N GLN A 126 -11.32 -34.31 -15.87
CA GLN A 126 -11.09 -33.39 -14.75
C GLN A 126 -9.74 -32.67 -14.86
N GLN A 127 -8.69 -33.39 -15.29
CA GLN A 127 -7.36 -32.81 -15.52
C GLN A 127 -7.41 -31.70 -16.58
N ALA A 128 -8.12 -31.93 -17.69
CA ALA A 128 -8.28 -30.93 -18.74
C ALA A 128 -8.97 -29.65 -18.25
N VAL A 129 -10.00 -29.78 -17.41
CA VAL A 129 -10.70 -28.60 -16.84
C VAL A 129 -9.80 -27.87 -15.83
N LEU A 130 -9.01 -28.58 -15.02
CA LEU A 130 -8.03 -27.94 -14.12
C LEU A 130 -6.96 -27.18 -14.90
N GLY A 131 -6.46 -27.74 -16.01
CA GLY A 131 -5.52 -27.03 -16.89
C GLY A 131 -6.10 -25.76 -17.52
N VAL A 132 -7.40 -25.75 -17.83
CA VAL A 132 -8.09 -24.53 -18.27
C VAL A 132 -8.09 -23.47 -17.17
N LEU A 133 -8.33 -23.85 -15.91
CA LEU A 133 -8.24 -22.90 -14.79
C LEU A 133 -6.83 -22.29 -14.72
N VAL A 134 -5.79 -23.13 -14.69
CA VAL A 134 -4.41 -22.65 -14.52
C VAL A 134 -3.98 -21.77 -15.68
N SER A 135 -4.28 -22.16 -16.93
CA SER A 135 -4.02 -21.28 -18.09
C SER A 135 -4.73 -19.94 -17.96
N ASN A 136 -5.98 -19.92 -17.48
CA ASN A 136 -6.75 -18.69 -17.27
C ASN A 136 -6.18 -17.79 -16.17
N LEU A 137 -5.39 -18.30 -15.22
CA LEU A 137 -4.69 -17.45 -14.25
C LEU A 137 -3.64 -16.56 -14.93
N PHE A 138 -3.08 -17.03 -16.06
CA PHE A 138 -2.00 -16.36 -16.78
C PHE A 138 -2.45 -15.65 -18.07
N THR A 139 -3.74 -15.47 -18.28
CA THR A 139 -4.30 -14.68 -19.40
C THR A 139 -5.17 -13.56 -18.87
N ASP A 140 -5.31 -12.45 -19.59
CA ASP A 140 -6.25 -11.37 -19.25
C ASP A 140 -7.58 -11.47 -20.04
N GLU A 141 -7.80 -12.59 -20.74
CA GLU A 141 -9.03 -12.88 -21.47
C GLU A 141 -10.24 -13.09 -20.54
N THR A 142 -11.45 -12.97 -21.10
CA THR A 142 -12.71 -13.19 -20.37
C THR A 142 -12.75 -14.56 -19.71
N ILE A 143 -13.10 -14.60 -18.43
CA ILE A 143 -13.18 -15.86 -17.68
C ILE A 143 -14.29 -16.73 -18.28
N PRO A 144 -14.01 -17.99 -18.68
CA PRO A 144 -15.02 -18.90 -19.21
C PRO A 144 -16.18 -19.08 -18.24
N GLN A 145 -17.42 -19.16 -18.75
CA GLN A 145 -18.63 -19.33 -17.91
C GLN A 145 -18.51 -20.46 -16.88
N ARG A 146 -17.86 -21.57 -17.25
CA ARG A 146 -17.62 -22.72 -16.37
C ARG A 146 -16.73 -22.43 -15.15
N LEU A 147 -15.98 -21.32 -15.13
CA LEU A 147 -15.05 -20.93 -14.06
C LEU A 147 -15.55 -19.73 -13.23
N LEU A 148 -16.71 -19.14 -13.56
CA LEU A 148 -17.23 -17.94 -12.86
C LEU A 148 -17.41 -18.16 -11.35
N PHE A 149 -17.60 -19.40 -10.90
CA PHE A 149 -17.68 -19.71 -9.47
C PHE A 149 -16.36 -19.47 -8.69
N ALA A 150 -15.24 -19.29 -9.39
CA ALA A 150 -13.92 -18.97 -8.85
C ALA A 150 -13.41 -17.59 -9.32
N GLU A 151 -14.27 -16.80 -9.96
CA GLU A 151 -13.94 -15.51 -10.57
C GLU A 151 -13.18 -14.58 -9.61
N GLY A 152 -13.67 -14.42 -8.37
CA GLY A 152 -13.03 -13.56 -7.38
C GLY A 152 -11.59 -13.95 -7.05
N LEU A 153 -11.24 -15.25 -7.06
CA LEU A 153 -9.86 -15.69 -6.80
C LEU A 153 -8.98 -15.53 -8.05
N ILE A 154 -9.53 -15.79 -9.23
CA ILE A 154 -8.84 -15.59 -10.51
C ILE A 154 -8.49 -14.11 -10.71
N HIS A 155 -9.44 -13.20 -10.46
CA HIS A 155 -9.20 -11.76 -10.56
C HIS A 155 -8.14 -11.29 -9.58
N GLN A 156 -8.16 -11.73 -8.32
CA GLN A 156 -7.12 -11.41 -7.35
C GLN A 156 -5.72 -11.81 -7.84
N PHE A 157 -5.59 -13.02 -8.40
CA PHE A 157 -4.32 -13.48 -8.94
C PHE A 157 -3.86 -12.63 -10.13
N ARG A 158 -4.77 -12.36 -11.08
CA ARG A 158 -4.47 -11.53 -12.27
C ARG A 158 -4.08 -10.11 -11.88
N LEU A 159 -4.76 -9.49 -10.92
CA LEU A 159 -4.43 -8.17 -10.38
C LEU A 159 -3.02 -8.15 -9.77
N ASN A 160 -2.71 -9.12 -8.90
CA ASN A 160 -1.39 -9.25 -8.30
C ASN A 160 -0.30 -9.39 -9.37
N ARG A 161 -0.51 -10.26 -10.37
CA ARG A 161 0.41 -10.48 -11.48
C ARG A 161 0.64 -9.23 -12.33
N ARG A 162 -0.44 -8.54 -12.72
CA ARG A 162 -0.33 -7.30 -13.52
C ARG A 162 0.42 -6.22 -12.74
N PHE A 163 0.14 -6.10 -11.45
CA PHE A 163 0.80 -5.13 -10.58
C PHE A 163 2.29 -5.41 -10.37
N THR A 164 2.67 -6.66 -10.09
CA THR A 164 4.09 -7.02 -9.89
C THR A 164 4.92 -6.95 -11.17
N ALA A 165 4.28 -7.04 -12.34
CA ALA A 165 4.93 -6.85 -13.64
C ALA A 165 5.23 -5.37 -13.97
N GLN A 166 4.57 -4.41 -13.31
CA GLN A 166 4.87 -2.99 -13.50
C GLN A 166 6.24 -2.61 -12.93
N GLN A 167 6.86 -1.61 -13.54
CA GLN A 167 8.04 -0.95 -12.97
C GLN A 167 7.66 -0.23 -11.67
N GLU A 168 8.48 -0.40 -10.63
CA GLU A 168 8.30 0.30 -9.36
C GLU A 168 8.78 1.75 -9.48
N LEU A 169 7.88 2.71 -9.26
CA LEU A 169 8.20 4.13 -9.10
C LEU A 169 8.68 4.38 -7.66
N ARG A 170 9.94 4.77 -7.51
CA ARG A 170 10.59 5.01 -6.22
C ARG A 170 10.61 6.51 -5.93
N ILE A 171 10.02 6.90 -4.80
CA ILE A 171 9.85 8.30 -4.41
C ILE A 171 10.53 8.51 -3.07
N LEU A 172 11.62 9.26 -3.06
CA LEU A 172 12.29 9.65 -1.82
C LEU A 172 11.52 10.81 -1.19
N ILE A 173 11.22 10.73 0.11
CA ILE A 173 10.55 11.80 0.85
C ILE A 173 11.50 12.34 1.90
N THR A 174 11.76 13.64 1.82
CA THR A 174 12.58 14.35 2.79
C THR A 174 11.88 15.58 3.33
N ALA A 175 12.32 16.04 4.51
CA ALA A 175 11.74 17.16 5.21
C ALA A 175 12.70 17.69 6.28
N ASN A 176 12.57 18.98 6.59
CA ASN A 176 13.05 19.49 7.87
C ASN A 176 12.20 18.91 9.00
N MET A 177 12.77 18.87 10.22
CA MET A 177 12.08 18.27 11.36
C MET A 177 10.71 18.93 11.56
N SER A 178 9.70 18.12 11.87
CA SER A 178 8.32 18.58 12.13
C SER A 178 7.57 19.20 10.95
N ALA A 179 8.03 19.11 9.69
CA ALA A 179 7.25 19.61 8.55
C ALA A 179 6.03 18.73 8.17
N GLY A 180 5.85 17.57 8.81
CA GLY A 180 4.68 16.70 8.62
C GLY A 180 4.87 15.59 7.59
N LYS A 181 6.12 15.17 7.33
CA LYS A 181 6.47 14.03 6.46
C LYS A 181 5.70 12.74 6.80
N SER A 182 5.71 12.31 8.05
CA SER A 182 4.98 11.10 8.48
C SER A 182 3.46 11.26 8.31
N THR A 183 2.93 12.47 8.56
CA THR A 183 1.52 12.79 8.34
C THR A 183 1.17 12.70 6.86
N LEU A 184 2.03 13.18 5.97
CA LEU A 184 1.88 13.02 4.52
C LEU A 184 1.87 11.55 4.11
N ILE A 185 2.80 10.73 4.62
CA ILE A 185 2.81 9.29 4.34
C ILE A 185 1.48 8.65 4.76
N ASN A 186 1.02 8.92 5.98
CA ASN A 186 -0.27 8.42 6.48
C ASN A 186 -1.44 8.88 5.60
N ALA A 187 -1.43 10.14 5.14
CA ALA A 187 -2.43 10.68 4.25
C ALA A 187 -2.43 9.98 2.88
N LEU A 188 -1.27 9.64 2.31
CA LEU A 188 -1.18 8.88 1.06
C LEU A 188 -1.78 7.47 1.22
N PHE A 189 -1.54 6.79 2.35
CA PHE A 189 -2.19 5.51 2.65
C PHE A 189 -3.68 5.65 2.97
N GLY A 190 -4.09 6.74 3.61
CA GLY A 190 -5.42 6.91 4.19
C GLY A 190 -5.65 6.17 5.50
N LYS A 191 -4.56 5.89 6.24
CA LYS A 191 -4.56 5.26 7.57
C LYS A 191 -3.21 5.46 8.26
N GLN A 192 -3.18 5.28 9.58
CA GLN A 192 -1.96 5.45 10.38
C GLN A 192 -1.01 4.25 10.18
N VAL A 193 0.05 4.44 9.41
CA VAL A 193 1.12 3.44 9.18
C VAL A 193 2.49 3.89 9.67
N ALA A 194 2.77 5.20 9.59
CA ALA A 194 3.98 5.85 10.02
C ALA A 194 3.76 6.57 11.35
N ARG A 195 4.80 6.60 12.18
CA ARG A 195 4.80 7.33 13.46
C ARG A 195 4.81 8.85 13.24
N THR A 196 3.86 9.54 13.87
CA THR A 196 3.74 11.01 13.85
C THR A 196 4.25 11.69 15.12
N SER A 197 4.76 10.94 16.11
CA SER A 197 5.32 11.49 17.35
C SER A 197 6.53 12.39 17.10
N GLN A 198 6.62 13.50 17.84
CA GLN A 198 7.74 14.46 17.75
C GLN A 198 9.06 13.93 18.35
N GLU A 199 9.01 12.80 19.08
CA GLU A 199 10.20 12.13 19.60
C GLU A 199 11.03 11.58 18.43
N ALA A 200 12.34 11.83 18.46
CA ALA A 200 13.27 11.47 17.39
C ALA A 200 13.16 9.96 17.07
N CYS A 201 12.64 9.65 15.88
CA CYS A 201 12.60 8.29 15.37
C CYS A 201 14.04 7.78 15.16
N THR A 202 14.26 6.48 15.33
CA THR A 202 15.58 5.88 15.11
C THR A 202 16.10 6.21 13.70
N ALA A 203 17.42 6.34 13.58
CA ALA A 203 18.12 6.86 12.40
C ALA A 203 18.12 5.81 11.26
N ASN A 204 16.96 5.53 10.68
CA ASN A 204 16.74 4.43 9.76
C ASN A 204 15.87 4.83 8.56
N LEU A 205 16.12 4.21 7.41
CA LEU A 205 15.26 4.36 6.24
C LEU A 205 14.07 3.41 6.36
N HIS A 206 12.87 3.92 6.09
CA HIS A 206 11.67 3.11 6.01
C HIS A 206 11.15 3.07 4.58
N PHE A 207 10.72 1.90 4.14
CA PHE A 207 10.17 1.73 2.79
C PHE A 207 8.69 1.42 2.91
N TYR A 208 7.86 2.24 2.29
CA TYR A 208 6.43 2.07 2.25
C TYR A 208 5.99 1.73 0.83
N LEU A 209 5.35 0.58 0.65
CA LEU A 209 4.95 0.08 -0.66
C LEU A 209 3.42 0.02 -0.75
N ASN A 210 2.87 0.32 -1.93
CA ASN A 210 1.45 0.09 -2.16
C ASN A 210 1.17 -1.36 -2.58
N LYS A 211 -0.07 -1.78 -2.35
CA LYS A 211 -0.61 -3.07 -2.82
C LYS A 211 -1.65 -2.84 -3.92
N PRO A 212 -1.99 -3.83 -4.75
CA PRO A 212 -2.87 -3.63 -5.90
C PRO A 212 -4.35 -3.38 -5.55
N PHE A 213 -4.82 -3.88 -4.41
CA PHE A 213 -6.19 -3.67 -3.94
C PHE A 213 -6.27 -3.76 -2.41
N GLU A 214 -7.32 -3.16 -1.80
CA GLU A 214 -7.54 -3.24 -0.36
C GLU A 214 -7.99 -4.65 0.03
N ASP A 215 -7.25 -5.28 0.95
CA ASP A 215 -7.54 -6.61 1.49
C ASP A 215 -7.69 -6.59 3.01
N GLY A 216 -7.62 -5.41 3.64
CA GLY A 216 -7.75 -5.21 5.08
C GLY A 216 -6.47 -5.53 5.86
N SER A 217 -5.35 -5.83 5.19
CA SER A 217 -4.10 -6.21 5.84
C SER A 217 -2.97 -5.21 5.63
N VAL A 218 -2.10 -5.08 6.63
CA VAL A 218 -0.84 -4.35 6.53
C VAL A 218 0.28 -5.37 6.66
N HIS A 219 1.19 -5.37 5.70
CA HIS A 219 2.36 -6.23 5.75
C HIS A 219 3.52 -5.45 6.36
N LEU A 220 4.27 -6.10 7.24
CA LEU A 220 5.44 -5.57 7.90
C LEU A 220 6.59 -6.56 7.73
N ARG A 221 7.73 -6.06 7.25
CA ARG A 221 9.02 -6.75 7.33
C ARG A 221 9.98 -5.92 8.16
N ALA A 222 10.26 -6.41 9.36
CA ALA A 222 11.33 -5.92 10.22
C ALA A 222 12.26 -7.11 10.53
N THR A 223 12.46 -7.43 11.81
CA THR A 223 13.12 -8.68 12.25
C THR A 223 12.38 -9.93 11.80
N GLN A 224 11.05 -9.84 11.70
CA GLN A 224 10.16 -10.91 11.25
C GLN A 224 9.24 -10.41 10.13
N LEU A 225 8.68 -11.35 9.36
CA LEU A 225 7.63 -11.07 8.39
C LEU A 225 6.25 -11.26 9.04
N ILE A 226 5.42 -10.22 9.01
CA ILE A 226 4.04 -10.23 9.51
C ILE A 226 3.14 -9.72 8.40
N LEU A 227 2.23 -10.54 7.87
CA LEU A 227 1.30 -10.15 6.79
C LEU A 227 -0.03 -9.57 7.31
N SER A 228 -0.27 -9.61 8.62
CA SER A 228 -1.43 -9.00 9.27
C SER A 228 -0.99 -8.15 10.45
N ALA A 229 -0.08 -7.20 10.21
CA ALA A 229 0.49 -6.37 11.25
C ALA A 229 -0.58 -5.44 11.85
N THR A 230 -0.60 -5.37 13.18
CA THR A 230 -1.42 -4.42 13.93
C THR A 230 -0.69 -3.08 14.04
N TYR A 231 -1.42 -2.02 14.42
CA TYR A 231 -0.80 -0.73 14.72
C TYR A 231 0.35 -0.86 15.74
N LYS A 232 0.18 -1.70 16.78
CA LYS A 232 1.21 -1.94 17.79
C LYS A 232 2.48 -2.55 17.17
N ASP A 233 2.34 -3.48 16.24
CA ASP A 233 3.48 -4.11 15.55
C ASP A 233 4.27 -3.08 14.72
N LEU A 234 3.55 -2.23 13.96
CA LEU A 234 4.15 -1.14 13.18
C LEU A 234 4.90 -0.16 14.09
N MET A 235 4.26 0.20 15.21
CA MET A 235 4.87 1.10 16.18
C MET A 235 6.13 0.47 16.78
N ASN A 236 6.10 -0.78 17.22
CA ASN A 236 7.27 -1.44 17.80
C ASN A 236 8.41 -1.57 16.79
N ALA A 237 8.10 -1.92 15.53
CA ALA A 237 9.10 -2.00 14.48
C ALA A 237 9.82 -0.68 14.24
N GLY A 238 9.10 0.45 14.27
CA GLY A 238 9.70 1.79 14.13
C GLY A 238 10.69 2.17 15.24
N GLN A 239 10.62 1.54 16.41
CA GLN A 239 11.60 1.72 17.50
C GLN A 239 12.85 0.87 17.32
N ILE A 240 12.70 -0.31 16.71
CA ILE A 240 13.76 -1.32 16.68
C ILE A 240 14.70 -1.12 15.49
N GLY A 241 14.21 -0.59 14.35
CA GLY A 241 15.07 -0.35 13.19
C GLY A 241 14.36 -0.01 11.89
N SER A 242 15.10 -0.16 10.78
CA SER A 242 14.56 -0.04 9.41
C SER A 242 13.50 -1.12 9.15
N GLY A 243 12.38 -0.73 8.52
CA GLY A 243 11.28 -1.64 8.23
C GLY A 243 10.66 -1.37 6.86
N ASN A 244 10.19 -2.43 6.21
CA ASN A 244 9.35 -2.31 5.02
C ASN A 244 7.89 -2.51 5.42
N ILE A 245 7.02 -1.62 4.98
CA ILE A 245 5.58 -1.70 5.23
C ILE A 245 4.89 -1.74 3.88
N ALA A 246 3.94 -2.64 3.67
CA ALA A 246 3.10 -2.65 2.48
C ALA A 246 1.62 -2.63 2.84
N SER A 247 0.87 -1.70 2.24
CA SER A 247 -0.59 -1.67 2.34
C SER A 247 -1.21 -0.97 1.14
N TYR A 248 -2.52 -1.12 0.95
CA TYR A 248 -3.21 -0.44 -0.15
C TYR A 248 -3.19 1.09 0.07
N PHE A 249 -2.95 1.85 -0.99
CA PHE A 249 -3.05 3.31 -0.97
C PHE A 249 -4.49 3.67 -1.32
N ARG A 250 -5.23 4.22 -0.35
CA ARG A 250 -6.63 4.63 -0.51
C ARG A 250 -6.70 5.96 -1.26
N SER A 251 -6.26 5.96 -2.52
CA SER A 251 -6.21 7.17 -3.34
C SER A 251 -7.59 7.56 -3.88
N PHE A 252 -7.80 8.86 -4.03
CA PHE A 252 -8.92 9.43 -4.79
C PHE A 252 -8.68 9.39 -6.31
N VAL A 253 -7.45 9.10 -6.74
CA VAL A 253 -7.05 8.94 -8.13
C VAL A 253 -7.06 7.45 -8.47
N HIS A 254 -8.11 7.02 -9.16
CA HIS A 254 -8.31 5.61 -9.49
C HIS A 254 -7.60 5.23 -10.78
N SER A 255 -6.71 4.25 -10.69
CA SER A 255 -6.11 3.52 -11.82
C SER A 255 -6.26 2.02 -11.57
N ASP A 256 -6.55 1.23 -12.61
CA ASP A 256 -6.69 -0.23 -12.51
C ASP A 256 -5.76 -0.96 -13.52
N PRO A 257 -4.73 -1.67 -13.05
CA PRO A 257 -4.27 -1.74 -11.66
C PRO A 257 -3.55 -0.44 -11.25
N PRO A 258 -3.48 -0.11 -9.95
CA PRO A 258 -2.80 1.08 -9.50
C PRO A 258 -1.31 1.03 -9.82
N SER A 259 -0.70 2.20 -10.06
CA SER A 259 0.75 2.34 -10.25
C SER A 259 1.53 1.72 -9.09
N ARG A 260 2.57 0.94 -9.37
CA ARG A 260 3.45 0.34 -8.34
C ARG A 260 4.42 1.38 -7.78
N ILE A 261 4.31 1.69 -6.49
CA ILE A 261 5.00 2.80 -5.83
C ILE A 261 5.70 2.33 -4.57
N CYS A 262 6.91 2.86 -4.37
CA CYS A 262 7.67 2.75 -3.13
C CYS A 262 8.05 4.14 -2.63
N LEU A 263 7.52 4.54 -1.48
CA LEU A 263 7.95 5.72 -0.76
C LEU A 263 9.15 5.34 0.12
N ILE A 264 10.24 6.09 -0.02
CA ILE A 264 11.45 5.94 0.78
C ILE A 264 11.45 7.08 1.78
N ASP A 265 11.22 6.75 3.04
CA ASP A 265 11.12 7.72 4.12
C ASP A 265 12.48 7.94 4.76
N THR A 266 13.02 9.16 4.67
CA THR A 266 14.28 9.51 5.33
C THR A 266 14.03 10.00 6.76
N PRO A 267 14.97 9.82 7.69
CA PRO A 267 14.98 10.60 8.93
C PRO A 267 14.88 12.11 8.64
N GLY A 268 14.40 12.90 9.60
CA GLY A 268 14.40 14.36 9.47
C GLY A 268 15.83 14.90 9.48
N VAL A 269 16.12 15.89 8.64
CA VAL A 269 17.50 16.39 8.41
C VAL A 269 18.11 17.03 9.66
N ASN A 270 17.27 17.53 10.58
CA ASN A 270 17.71 18.40 11.66
C ASN A 270 17.00 18.12 13.00
N SER A 271 17.28 16.98 13.63
CA SER A 271 17.14 16.93 15.08
C SER A 271 18.42 17.53 15.67
N ALA A 272 18.29 18.63 16.44
CA ALA A 272 19.42 19.20 17.20
C ALA A 272 20.08 18.15 18.13
N ILE A 273 19.38 17.04 18.36
CA ILE A 273 19.77 15.90 19.18
C ILE A 273 20.64 14.89 18.40
N ASN A 274 20.61 14.85 17.05
CA ASN A 274 21.22 13.73 16.32
C ASN A 274 21.79 14.09 14.94
N ARG A 275 23.08 14.48 14.90
CA ARG A 275 23.87 14.76 13.67
C ARG A 275 23.86 13.57 12.69
N GLU A 276 23.64 12.36 13.18
CA GLU A 276 23.53 11.13 12.38
C GLU A 276 22.35 11.16 11.40
N HIS A 277 21.20 11.77 11.74
CA HIS A 277 20.05 11.84 10.83
C HIS A 277 20.34 12.67 9.58
N GLY A 278 21.03 13.80 9.74
CA GLY A 278 21.45 14.62 8.60
C GLY A 278 22.44 13.88 7.69
N ILE A 279 23.33 13.07 8.25
CA ILE A 279 24.27 12.24 7.47
C ILE A 279 23.50 11.17 6.68
N LEU A 280 22.58 10.46 7.32
CA LEU A 280 21.77 9.42 6.67
C LEU A 280 20.87 9.97 5.59
N THR A 281 20.26 11.13 5.81
CA THR A 281 19.39 11.77 4.81
C THR A 281 20.19 12.18 3.59
N ARG A 282 21.38 12.77 3.78
CA ARG A 282 22.30 13.09 2.68
C ARG A 282 22.80 11.83 1.97
N LYS A 283 23.11 10.78 2.73
CA LYS A 283 23.50 9.47 2.19
C LYS A 283 22.38 8.89 1.32
N ALA A 284 21.14 8.88 1.81
CA ALA A 284 19.98 8.40 1.07
C ALA A 284 19.76 9.21 -0.21
N LEU A 285 19.89 10.53 -0.16
CA LEU A 285 19.79 11.39 -1.35
C LEU A 285 20.81 11.05 -2.44
N MET A 286 22.02 10.62 -2.08
CA MET A 286 23.10 10.31 -3.01
C MET A 286 23.12 8.85 -3.47
N GLU A 287 22.83 7.91 -2.55
CA GLU A 287 23.08 6.49 -2.76
C GLU A 287 21.81 5.69 -3.10
N GLU A 288 20.62 6.14 -2.67
CA GLU A 288 19.38 5.44 -3.01
C GLU A 288 18.98 5.70 -4.46
N GLN A 289 18.46 4.67 -5.11
CA GLN A 289 17.85 4.81 -6.42
C GLN A 289 16.42 5.32 -6.25
N TYR A 290 16.11 6.49 -6.79
CA TYR A 290 14.76 7.06 -6.83
C TYR A 290 14.50 7.84 -8.13
N ASP A 291 13.23 7.83 -8.53
CA ASP A 291 12.74 8.50 -9.72
C ASP A 291 12.33 9.95 -9.42
N LYS A 292 11.73 10.17 -8.24
CA LYS A 292 11.29 11.50 -7.76
C LYS A 292 11.73 11.74 -6.32
N LEU A 293 11.94 13.00 -5.97
CA LEU A 293 12.14 13.49 -4.61
C LEU A 293 10.96 14.37 -4.22
N ILE A 294 10.28 14.06 -3.13
CA ILE A 294 9.34 14.97 -2.48
C ILE A 294 10.08 15.69 -1.35
N TYR A 295 10.14 17.01 -1.41
CA TYR A 295 10.58 17.82 -0.27
C TYR A 295 9.38 18.50 0.38
N VAL A 296 9.11 18.11 1.63
CA VAL A 296 8.02 18.66 2.45
C VAL A 296 8.50 19.88 3.24
N LEU A 297 7.93 21.04 2.92
CA LEU A 297 8.15 22.33 3.57
C LEU A 297 7.05 22.60 4.60
N ASN A 298 7.40 23.29 5.68
CA ASN A 298 6.43 23.71 6.70
C ASN A 298 6.02 25.15 6.44
N ALA A 299 4.77 25.38 6.05
CA ALA A 299 4.28 26.71 5.73
C ALA A 299 4.37 27.73 6.88
N ASN A 300 4.49 27.26 8.13
CA ASN A 300 4.59 28.11 9.32
C ASN A 300 6.06 28.43 9.73
N GLN A 301 7.06 27.89 9.02
CA GLN A 301 8.48 28.02 9.37
C GLN A 301 9.37 28.30 8.14
N LEU A 302 8.80 29.02 7.17
CA LEU A 302 9.49 29.37 5.92
C LEU A 302 10.63 30.36 6.15
N GLY A 303 11.66 30.30 5.30
CA GLY A 303 12.74 31.28 5.25
C GLY A 303 13.75 31.16 6.39
N THR A 304 13.72 30.07 7.15
CA THR A 304 14.74 29.80 8.17
C THR A 304 16.08 29.46 7.53
N ASP A 305 17.19 29.83 8.17
CA ASP A 305 18.55 29.51 7.70
C ASP A 305 18.74 28.01 7.42
N GLU A 306 18.05 27.17 8.19
CA GLU A 306 18.09 25.72 8.07
C GLU A 306 17.36 25.24 6.80
N GLU A 307 16.18 25.77 6.53
CA GLU A 307 15.41 25.50 5.31
C GLU A 307 16.17 25.95 4.07
N ILE A 308 16.65 27.19 4.04
CA ILE A 308 17.39 27.74 2.90
C ILE A 308 18.67 26.92 2.65
N ARG A 309 19.40 26.54 3.70
CA ARG A 309 20.61 25.71 3.57
C ARG A 309 20.28 24.34 2.97
N TYR A 310 19.17 23.74 3.38
CA TYR A 310 18.79 22.42 2.88
C TYR A 310 18.20 22.47 1.47
N LEU A 311 17.41 23.49 1.14
CA LEU A 311 16.97 23.80 -0.23
C LEU A 311 18.16 23.94 -1.18
N LYS A 312 19.19 24.71 -0.76
CA LYS A 312 20.43 24.86 -1.51
C LYS A 312 21.12 23.51 -1.72
N TYR A 313 21.26 22.71 -0.68
CA TYR A 313 21.83 21.37 -0.78
C TYR A 313 21.08 20.49 -1.78
N ILE A 314 19.73 20.46 -1.75
CA ILE A 314 18.93 19.72 -2.72
C ILE A 314 19.19 20.24 -4.14
N SER A 315 19.17 21.57 -4.34
CA SER A 315 19.38 22.18 -5.66
C SER A 315 20.75 21.87 -6.29
N GLU A 316 21.77 21.66 -5.46
CA GLU A 316 23.14 21.37 -5.90
C GLU A 316 23.35 19.88 -6.19
N ASN A 317 22.58 18.98 -5.56
CA ASN A 317 22.85 17.54 -5.60
C ASN A 317 21.75 16.70 -6.27
N VAL A 318 20.57 17.25 -6.50
CA VAL A 318 19.42 16.52 -7.08
C VAL A 318 19.02 17.19 -8.40
N PRO A 319 18.85 16.43 -9.49
CA PRO A 319 18.33 16.99 -10.73
C PRO A 319 16.98 17.67 -10.51
N ARG A 320 16.89 18.95 -10.90
CA ARG A 320 15.73 19.82 -10.60
C ARG A 320 14.40 19.22 -11.06
N ASN A 321 14.38 18.55 -12.21
CA ASN A 321 13.20 17.89 -12.77
C ASN A 321 12.70 16.68 -11.97
N LYS A 322 13.49 16.16 -11.02
CA LYS A 322 13.07 15.09 -10.11
C LYS A 322 12.37 15.61 -8.85
N VAL A 323 12.51 16.90 -8.54
CA VAL A 323 12.06 17.46 -7.26
C VAL A 323 10.63 17.95 -7.35
N VAL A 324 9.81 17.55 -6.37
CA VAL A 324 8.44 18.02 -6.13
C VAL A 324 8.42 18.66 -4.75
N PHE A 325 8.04 19.93 -4.69
CA PHE A 325 7.93 20.65 -3.42
C PHE A 325 6.50 20.56 -2.90
N VAL A 326 6.32 20.20 -1.63
CA VAL A 326 5.01 20.16 -0.97
C VAL A 326 5.03 21.15 0.19
N LEU A 327 4.22 22.21 0.10
CA LEU A 327 4.03 23.18 1.16
C LEU A 327 2.90 22.71 2.08
N ASN A 328 3.28 22.10 3.20
CA ASN A 328 2.35 21.44 4.11
C ASN A 328 1.95 22.34 5.30
N LYS A 329 0.92 21.91 6.05
CA LYS A 329 0.35 22.58 7.23
C LYS A 329 -0.40 23.88 6.93
N LEU A 330 -0.98 23.98 5.73
CA LEU A 330 -1.81 25.12 5.36
C LEU A 330 -3.15 25.13 6.12
N ASP A 331 -3.52 24.03 6.77
CA ASP A 331 -4.60 23.98 7.76
C ASP A 331 -4.39 24.91 8.96
N ASN A 332 -3.16 25.29 9.30
CA ASN A 332 -2.90 26.20 10.42
C ASN A 332 -3.11 27.68 10.06
N PHE A 333 -3.22 28.03 8.77
CA PHE A 333 -3.30 29.41 8.33
C PHE A 333 -4.58 30.07 8.82
N LYS A 334 -4.48 31.34 9.21
CA LYS A 334 -5.63 32.18 9.54
C LYS A 334 -5.63 33.39 8.62
N SER A 335 -6.68 33.55 7.81
CA SER A 335 -6.77 34.64 6.82
C SER A 335 -6.72 36.05 7.42
N THR A 336 -6.87 36.19 8.74
CA THR A 336 -6.71 37.47 9.45
C THR A 336 -5.25 37.85 9.70
N ASP A 337 -4.37 36.86 9.80
CA ASP A 337 -2.99 37.02 10.27
C ASP A 337 -1.98 36.67 9.17
N ASP A 338 -2.34 35.73 8.29
CA ASP A 338 -1.46 35.12 7.30
C ASP A 338 -2.11 35.08 5.90
N SER A 339 -1.27 35.00 4.87
CA SER A 339 -1.68 34.87 3.47
C SER A 339 -1.04 33.63 2.84
N ILE A 340 -1.86 32.64 2.46
CA ILE A 340 -1.41 31.45 1.74
C ILE A 340 -0.72 31.86 0.43
N THR A 341 -1.27 32.86 -0.28
CA THR A 341 -0.68 33.38 -1.52
C THR A 341 0.73 33.90 -1.30
N THR A 342 0.95 34.69 -0.25
CA THR A 342 2.26 35.27 0.07
C THR A 342 3.28 34.18 0.44
N SER A 343 2.87 33.16 1.20
CA SER A 343 3.74 32.02 1.50
C SER A 343 4.10 31.21 0.25
N MET A 344 3.14 30.97 -0.65
CA MET A 344 3.36 30.30 -1.93
C MET A 344 4.33 31.10 -2.81
N GLU A 345 4.17 32.42 -2.91
CA GLU A 345 5.06 33.31 -3.67
C GLU A 345 6.46 33.35 -3.08
N SER A 346 6.60 33.43 -1.75
CA SER A 346 7.90 33.42 -1.06
C SER A 346 8.68 32.15 -1.40
N VAL A 347 8.07 30.98 -1.27
CA VAL A 347 8.73 29.70 -1.59
C VAL A 347 9.10 29.65 -3.07
N LYS A 348 8.21 30.08 -3.97
CA LYS A 348 8.52 30.13 -5.41
C LYS A 348 9.72 31.03 -5.70
N ASN A 349 9.79 32.22 -5.09
CA ASN A 349 10.91 33.15 -5.27
C ASN A 349 12.22 32.54 -4.76
N ASP A 350 12.23 31.92 -3.58
CA ASP A 350 13.41 31.24 -3.03
C ASP A 350 13.90 30.13 -3.98
N LEU A 351 12.98 29.35 -4.53
CA LEU A 351 13.30 28.31 -5.52
C LEU A 351 13.84 28.91 -6.83
N VAL A 352 13.26 30.00 -7.33
CA VAL A 352 13.78 30.70 -8.52
C VAL A 352 15.21 31.22 -8.27
N HIS A 353 15.47 31.79 -7.09
CA HIS A 353 16.82 32.23 -6.71
C HIS A 353 17.84 31.08 -6.63
N LEU A 354 17.38 29.87 -6.35
CA LEU A 354 18.20 28.64 -6.37
C LEU A 354 18.29 28.00 -7.78
N GLY A 355 17.74 28.66 -8.79
CA GLY A 355 17.84 28.28 -10.20
C GLY A 355 16.78 27.28 -10.67
N TYR A 356 15.64 27.17 -9.99
CA TYR A 356 14.47 26.48 -10.54
C TYR A 356 13.71 27.45 -11.47
N GLU A 357 13.61 27.14 -12.77
CA GLU A 357 13.02 28.06 -13.76
C GLU A 357 11.50 28.22 -13.61
N ASP A 358 10.78 27.12 -13.32
CA ASP A 358 9.33 27.11 -13.06
C ASP A 358 9.02 26.11 -11.93
N PRO A 359 9.31 26.46 -10.66
CA PRO A 359 9.14 25.54 -9.54
C PRO A 359 7.66 25.32 -9.25
N ILE A 360 7.21 24.07 -9.40
CA ILE A 360 5.87 23.67 -8.98
C ILE A 360 5.90 23.34 -7.49
N VAL A 361 5.09 24.07 -6.72
CA VAL A 361 4.90 23.89 -5.28
C VAL A 361 3.46 23.45 -5.04
N TYR A 362 3.28 22.31 -4.37
CA TYR A 362 1.96 21.76 -4.06
C TYR A 362 1.53 22.18 -2.66
N PRO A 363 0.51 23.05 -2.53
CA PRO A 363 -0.08 23.35 -1.23
C PRO A 363 -0.83 22.12 -0.71
N LEU A 364 -0.69 21.82 0.58
CA LEU A 364 -1.34 20.67 1.18
C LEU A 364 -1.71 20.91 2.65
N SER A 365 -2.85 20.35 3.05
CA SER A 365 -3.08 19.95 4.43
C SER A 365 -3.01 18.43 4.57
N ALA A 366 -1.83 17.89 4.92
CA ALA A 366 -1.66 16.45 5.05
C ALA A 366 -2.50 15.88 6.21
N TYR A 367 -2.70 16.66 7.27
CA TYR A 367 -3.48 16.22 8.42
C TYR A 367 -4.96 16.08 8.08
N PHE A 368 -5.58 17.12 7.50
CA PHE A 368 -6.96 17.02 7.06
C PHE A 368 -7.15 15.94 5.97
N SER A 369 -6.19 15.80 5.06
CA SER A 369 -6.17 14.72 4.06
C SER A 369 -6.25 13.32 4.67
N LEU A 370 -5.51 13.10 5.77
CA LEU A 370 -5.56 11.83 6.51
C LEU A 370 -6.93 11.62 7.14
N LEU A 371 -7.47 12.61 7.86
CA LEU A 371 -8.79 12.54 8.49
C LEU A 371 -9.89 12.25 7.45
N LEU A 372 -9.84 12.93 6.31
CA LEU A 372 -10.78 12.75 5.21
C LEU A 372 -10.82 11.31 4.71
N LYS A 373 -9.65 10.71 4.45
CA LYS A 373 -9.57 9.32 4.01
C LYS A 373 -9.95 8.32 5.10
N MET A 374 -9.56 8.58 6.35
CA MET A 374 -9.98 7.76 7.48
C MET A 374 -11.51 7.74 7.57
N LYS A 375 -12.16 8.90 7.48
CA LYS A 375 -13.63 9.03 7.47
C LYS A 375 -14.27 8.31 6.30
N GLN A 376 -13.75 8.50 5.09
CA GLN A 376 -14.25 7.84 3.86
C GLN A 376 -14.21 6.32 3.96
N ASN A 377 -13.18 5.76 4.60
CA ASN A 377 -12.96 4.33 4.70
C ASN A 377 -13.51 3.71 5.99
N GLY A 378 -14.26 4.47 6.79
CA GLY A 378 -14.87 4.00 8.02
C GLY A 378 -13.88 3.69 9.14
N GLU A 379 -12.68 4.27 9.10
CA GLU A 379 -11.73 4.19 10.21
C GLU A 379 -12.26 5.04 11.38
N PRO A 380 -12.10 4.57 12.63
CA PRO A 380 -12.49 5.34 13.79
C PRO A 380 -11.60 6.58 13.92
N LEU A 381 -12.23 7.73 14.18
CA LEU A 381 -11.56 8.95 14.63
C LEU A 381 -11.72 9.07 16.15
N THR A 382 -10.72 9.60 16.83
CA THR A 382 -10.89 10.06 18.22
C THR A 382 -11.87 11.24 18.29
N GLU A 383 -12.31 11.60 19.50
CA GLU A 383 -13.14 12.80 19.69
C GLU A 383 -12.44 14.06 19.16
N ASP A 384 -11.16 14.25 19.51
CA ASP A 384 -10.34 15.37 19.03
C ASP A 384 -10.18 15.35 17.50
N GLU A 385 -9.92 14.19 16.90
CA GLU A 385 -9.78 14.03 15.44
C GLU A 385 -11.12 14.30 14.72
N GLN A 386 -12.25 13.97 15.35
CA GLN A 386 -13.57 14.25 14.81
C GLN A 386 -13.89 15.76 14.86
N ASP A 387 -13.56 16.43 15.97
CA ASP A 387 -13.69 17.88 16.09
C ASP A 387 -12.83 18.62 15.06
N ASP A 388 -11.58 18.18 14.89
CA ASP A 388 -10.66 18.68 13.87
C ASP A 388 -11.24 18.48 12.45
N TYR A 389 -11.75 17.28 12.17
CA TYR A 389 -12.38 16.97 10.88
C TYR A 389 -13.53 17.95 10.59
N ASP A 390 -14.47 18.12 11.53
CA ASP A 390 -15.62 19.00 11.35
C ASP A 390 -15.23 20.47 11.21
N TYR A 391 -14.18 20.90 11.90
CA TYR A 391 -13.59 22.22 11.73
C TYR A 391 -12.99 22.40 10.33
N TYR A 392 -12.17 21.46 9.87
CA TYR A 392 -11.48 21.57 8.59
C TYR A 392 -12.42 21.43 7.39
N VAL A 393 -13.49 20.62 7.48
CA VAL A 393 -14.57 20.60 6.47
C VAL A 393 -15.11 22.02 6.26
N LYS A 394 -15.47 22.71 7.35
CA LYS A 394 -15.97 24.10 7.27
C LYS A 394 -14.92 25.08 6.75
N LYS A 395 -13.66 24.87 7.08
CA LYS A 395 -12.54 25.74 6.68
C LYS A 395 -12.25 25.62 5.19
N PHE A 396 -11.94 24.42 4.69
CA PHE A 396 -11.64 24.15 3.27
C PHE A 396 -12.87 24.29 2.37
N SER A 397 -14.08 24.41 2.94
CA SER A 397 -15.27 24.78 2.18
C SER A 397 -15.28 26.26 1.74
N ARG A 398 -14.46 27.13 2.35
CA ARG A 398 -14.39 28.56 2.03
C ARG A 398 -13.39 28.82 0.91
N VAL A 399 -13.71 29.75 0.03
CA VAL A 399 -12.90 30.07 -1.17
C VAL A 399 -11.47 30.51 -0.81
N GLU A 400 -11.29 31.26 0.27
CA GLU A 400 -9.98 31.76 0.73
C GLU A 400 -9.00 30.63 1.12
N TYR A 401 -9.51 29.46 1.50
CA TYR A 401 -8.72 28.30 1.93
C TYR A 401 -8.67 27.22 0.85
N ASP A 402 -9.19 27.49 -0.35
CA ASP A 402 -9.20 26.54 -1.45
C ASP A 402 -7.79 26.42 -2.06
N LEU A 403 -7.07 25.37 -1.67
CA LEU A 403 -5.70 25.15 -2.10
C LEU A 403 -5.58 24.76 -3.58
N SER A 404 -6.68 24.28 -4.19
CA SER A 404 -6.69 23.92 -5.61
C SER A 404 -6.50 25.14 -6.53
N SER A 405 -6.81 26.34 -6.04
CA SER A 405 -6.61 27.59 -6.79
C SER A 405 -5.14 27.90 -7.10
N TYR A 406 -4.20 27.29 -6.36
CA TYR A 406 -2.76 27.43 -6.59
C TYR A 406 -2.18 26.30 -7.44
N LEU A 407 -3.02 25.35 -7.88
CA LEU A 407 -2.66 24.24 -8.76
C LEU A 407 -3.11 24.55 -10.20
N ASN A 408 -2.48 23.90 -11.17
CA ASN A 408 -2.89 24.04 -12.57
C ASN A 408 -4.28 23.41 -12.81
N THR A 409 -5.03 23.96 -13.78
CA THR A 409 -6.44 23.65 -14.07
C THR A 409 -6.76 22.18 -14.38
N PHE A 410 -5.78 21.36 -14.76
CA PHE A 410 -5.96 19.93 -15.07
C PHE A 410 -6.04 19.02 -13.83
N THR A 411 -6.02 19.60 -12.63
CA THR A 411 -5.99 18.85 -11.36
C THR A 411 -7.36 18.72 -10.67
N VAL A 412 -8.46 19.08 -11.33
CA VAL A 412 -9.82 18.97 -10.76
C VAL A 412 -10.63 17.89 -11.49
N PRO A 413 -11.13 16.85 -10.79
CA PRO A 413 -11.94 15.81 -11.40
C PRO A 413 -13.35 16.32 -11.72
N LEU A 414 -13.91 15.88 -12.86
CA LEU A 414 -15.27 16.25 -13.28
C LEU A 414 -16.36 15.89 -12.25
N GLN A 415 -16.11 14.88 -11.40
CA GLN A 415 -17.05 14.37 -10.40
C GLN A 415 -16.98 15.11 -9.06
N ALA A 416 -15.98 15.97 -8.83
CA ALA A 416 -15.85 16.69 -7.56
C ALA A 416 -17.10 17.48 -7.16
N PRO A 417 -17.87 18.11 -8.09
CA PRO A 417 -19.09 18.82 -7.72
C PRO A 417 -20.19 17.94 -7.10
N GLU A 418 -20.18 16.63 -7.38
CA GLU A 418 -21.21 15.68 -6.92
C GLU A 418 -20.76 14.85 -5.69
N ASP A 419 -19.45 14.71 -5.49
CA ASP A 419 -18.84 13.99 -4.37
C ASP A 419 -18.16 14.97 -3.40
N GLU A 420 -18.80 15.22 -2.25
CA GLU A 420 -18.31 16.15 -1.23
C GLU A 420 -16.90 15.78 -0.71
N GLN A 421 -16.59 14.49 -0.56
CA GLN A 421 -15.28 14.07 -0.08
C GLN A 421 -14.21 14.30 -1.15
N LEU A 422 -14.53 14.00 -2.41
CA LEU A 422 -13.64 14.30 -3.53
C LEU A 422 -13.43 15.82 -3.68
N ALA A 423 -14.48 16.64 -3.52
CA ALA A 423 -14.37 18.09 -3.50
C ALA A 423 -13.41 18.56 -2.41
N LEU A 424 -13.58 18.06 -1.18
CA LEU A 424 -12.69 18.39 -0.07
C LEU A 424 -11.25 17.92 -0.32
N ALA A 425 -11.05 16.74 -0.92
CA ALA A 425 -9.73 16.22 -1.28
C ALA A 425 -9.02 17.09 -2.33
N VAL A 426 -9.77 17.70 -3.26
CA VAL A 426 -9.25 18.70 -4.20
C VAL A 426 -8.87 19.98 -3.47
N ARG A 427 -9.78 20.51 -2.65
CA ARG A 427 -9.61 21.81 -1.96
C ARG A 427 -8.53 21.80 -0.89
N CYS A 428 -8.22 20.65 -0.30
CA CYS A 428 -7.12 20.51 0.65
C CYS A 428 -5.77 20.13 0.00
N GLY A 429 -5.73 20.04 -1.34
CA GLY A 429 -4.52 19.79 -2.13
C GLY A 429 -4.14 18.31 -2.31
N LEU A 430 -4.85 17.38 -1.68
CA LEU A 430 -4.54 15.94 -1.71
C LEU A 430 -4.65 15.34 -3.10
N TYR A 431 -5.79 15.55 -3.76
CA TYR A 431 -6.05 14.99 -5.08
C TYR A 431 -5.03 15.48 -6.12
N GLY A 432 -4.71 16.78 -6.04
CA GLY A 432 -3.66 17.40 -6.83
C GLY A 432 -2.34 16.65 -6.68
N LEU A 433 -1.86 16.48 -5.44
CA LEU A 433 -0.61 15.76 -5.16
C LEU A 433 -0.65 14.30 -5.64
N GLU A 434 -1.73 13.57 -5.38
CA GLU A 434 -1.88 12.17 -5.79
C GLU A 434 -1.79 12.00 -7.31
N ASN A 435 -2.36 12.93 -8.09
CA ASN A 435 -2.28 12.87 -9.55
C ASN A 435 -0.83 12.86 -10.06
N ILE A 436 0.06 13.70 -9.52
CA ILE A 436 1.48 13.71 -9.95
C ILE A 436 2.21 12.47 -9.51
N LEU A 437 1.92 11.99 -8.30
CA LEU A 437 2.61 10.83 -7.75
C LEU A 437 2.19 9.55 -8.47
N TYR A 438 0.92 9.44 -8.85
CA TYR A 438 0.33 8.19 -9.35
C TYR A 438 0.23 8.15 -10.88
N GLY A 439 0.63 9.22 -11.56
CA GLY A 439 0.56 9.31 -13.01
C GLY A 439 -0.87 9.49 -13.50
N GLY A 440 -1.68 10.26 -12.75
CA GLY A 440 -2.96 10.78 -13.21
C GLY A 440 -2.74 11.36 -14.59
N SER A 441 -3.36 10.75 -15.59
CA SER A 441 -3.13 11.11 -16.97
C SER A 441 -3.56 12.56 -17.18
N ASP A 442 -2.66 13.38 -17.75
CA ASP A 442 -3.00 14.62 -18.47
C ASP A 442 -3.95 14.26 -19.62
N ARG A 443 -5.21 13.93 -19.30
CA ARG A 443 -6.26 13.61 -20.26
C ARG A 443 -7.22 14.76 -20.41
#